data_AF-A0A8T3MS10-F1
#
_entry.id   AF-A0A8T3MS10-F1
#
_cell.length_a   1.000
_cell.length_b   1.000
_cell.length_c   1.000
_cell.angle_alpha   90.00
_cell.angle_beta   90.00
_cell.angle_gamma   90.00
#
_symmetry.space_group_name_H-M   'P 1'
#
loop_
_entity.id
_entity.type
_entity.pdbx_description
1 polymer ?
#
loop_
_entity_poly.entity_id
_entity_poly.type
_entity_poly.pdbx_seq_one_letter_code
_entity_poly.pdbx_strand_id
1 'polypeptide(L)'
;MDRVRARFAAAGVDAYFGVRREHMRYLTGFTLGEGEEKVAGVSGQFIVGAEETVILADSRYTIQARREAPDARLCESYRDLPTRWAEIVASVGARRVAVEAGFVSHAMWGLLSAAAPDVDLVPVEGWVEADRATKEPAELERIAAACAVADRALATLLPKIAPGVTETTLALTLEWHIRTGGAEALAFDVACLSGPEAALPHGAPGDRPVLDRAVLLFDFGAQVDGYRSDMTRTLFVGEPTARDLDVYELVARAQAAGIAAVEEGVAAAAASGGAVPLPSGRAIDAAARGHRGGWSWRAVRPRDRPRHRAGHPRGAEPRPDRLGRAAARPDRLLRGARGLSRGRDRGTDRGPRRDRRRGRTRRAPHPISERRPRRRRLTEGCSGGASWLRCTP
;
A
#
# COMPACT_ATOMS: atom_id res chain seq x y z
N MET A 1 19.04 -5.94 11.99
CA MET A 1 19.44 -5.70 13.41
C MET A 1 20.81 -5.05 13.50
N ASP A 2 21.84 -5.63 12.90
CA ASP A 2 23.24 -5.16 13.03
C ASP A 2 23.45 -3.69 12.63
N ARG A 3 22.81 -3.23 11.55
CA ARG A 3 22.84 -1.82 11.13
C ARG A 3 22.35 -0.87 12.22
N VAL A 4 21.30 -1.22 12.96
CA VAL A 4 20.77 -0.41 14.07
C VAL A 4 21.77 -0.40 15.23
N ARG A 5 22.28 -1.58 15.62
CA ARG A 5 23.26 -1.72 16.71
C ARG A 5 24.57 -0.98 16.43
N ALA A 6 25.02 -0.95 15.17
CA ALA A 6 26.21 -0.21 14.77
C ALA A 6 26.13 1.30 15.03
N ARG A 7 24.92 1.86 15.15
CA ARG A 7 24.70 3.29 15.44
C ARG A 7 24.82 3.63 16.92
N PHE A 8 24.79 2.62 17.81
CA PHE A 8 24.77 2.81 19.26
C PHE A 8 26.00 3.57 19.76
N ALA A 9 27.19 3.13 19.36
CA ALA A 9 28.45 3.75 19.77
C ALA A 9 28.56 5.22 19.30
N ALA A 10 28.20 5.50 18.04
CA ALA A 10 28.28 6.85 17.47
C ALA A 10 27.27 7.82 18.12
N ALA A 11 26.10 7.34 18.51
CA ALA A 11 25.09 8.12 19.19
C ALA A 11 25.26 8.15 20.73
N GLY A 12 26.20 7.38 21.26
CA GLY A 12 26.40 7.21 22.70
C GLY A 12 25.14 6.70 23.39
N VAL A 13 24.53 5.64 22.87
CA VAL A 13 23.35 4.97 23.45
C VAL A 13 23.62 3.48 23.61
N ASP A 14 22.87 2.82 24.48
CA ASP A 14 23.03 1.40 24.81
C ASP A 14 21.92 0.54 24.19
N ALA A 15 20.77 1.14 23.93
CA ALA A 15 19.61 0.48 23.36
C ALA A 15 18.80 1.42 22.46
N TYR A 16 17.90 0.82 21.68
CA TYR A 16 16.94 1.51 20.82
C TYR A 16 15.52 1.08 21.15
N PHE A 17 14.65 2.02 21.48
CA PHE A 17 13.23 1.81 21.74
C PHE A 17 12.39 2.31 20.56
N GLY A 18 11.67 1.37 19.93
CA GLY A 18 10.80 1.64 18.79
C GLY A 18 9.34 1.34 19.11
N VAL A 19 8.46 2.16 18.54
CA VAL A 19 7.00 2.05 18.76
C VAL A 19 6.23 1.79 17.47
N ARG A 20 6.89 1.86 16.31
CA ARG A 20 6.26 1.66 15.01
C ARG A 20 6.15 0.19 14.64
N ARG A 21 4.94 -0.22 14.24
CA ARG A 21 4.67 -1.56 13.68
C ARG A 21 5.54 -1.88 12.47
N GLU A 22 5.84 -0.90 11.60
CA GLU A 22 6.67 -1.13 10.42
C GLU A 22 8.12 -1.42 10.82
N HIS A 23 8.62 -0.76 11.87
CA HIS A 23 10.00 -0.96 12.34
C HIS A 23 10.13 -2.27 13.08
N MET A 24 9.13 -2.61 13.90
CA MET A 24 9.01 -3.92 14.51
C MET A 24 9.01 -5.02 13.44
N ARG A 25 8.12 -4.96 12.44
CA ARG A 25 8.09 -5.95 11.36
C ARG A 25 9.43 -6.04 10.63
N TYR A 26 10.03 -4.90 10.31
CA TYR A 26 11.31 -4.85 9.60
C TYR A 26 12.47 -5.46 10.40
N LEU A 27 12.51 -5.23 11.72
CA LEU A 27 13.62 -5.67 12.57
C LEU A 27 13.44 -7.08 13.13
N THR A 28 12.21 -7.50 13.40
CA THR A 28 11.93 -8.75 14.13
C THR A 28 11.06 -9.74 13.36
N GLY A 29 10.37 -9.30 12.31
CA GLY A 29 9.39 -10.10 11.58
C GLY A 29 8.01 -10.18 12.24
N PHE A 30 7.84 -9.72 13.49
CA PHE A 30 6.55 -9.72 14.16
C PHE A 30 5.58 -8.75 13.47
N THR A 31 4.37 -9.22 13.15
CA THR A 31 3.38 -8.45 12.40
C THR A 31 2.23 -7.98 13.27
N LEU A 32 1.74 -6.78 13.00
CA LEU A 32 0.44 -6.29 13.50
C LEU A 32 -0.36 -5.79 12.31
N GLY A 33 -1.66 -6.10 12.32
CA GLY A 33 -2.59 -5.66 11.28
C GLY A 33 -2.75 -4.15 11.26
N GLU A 34 -3.23 -3.62 10.13
CA GLU A 34 -3.52 -2.20 10.02
C GLU A 34 -4.68 -1.79 10.95
N GLY A 35 -4.45 -0.79 11.81
CA GLY A 35 -5.42 -0.36 12.81
C GLY A 35 -5.37 -1.18 14.10
N GLU A 36 -4.65 -2.31 14.12
CA GLU A 36 -4.48 -3.09 15.35
C GLU A 36 -3.68 -2.32 16.39
N GLU A 37 -2.78 -1.39 16.02
CA GLU A 37 -2.05 -0.54 16.95
C GLU A 37 -2.96 0.21 17.95
N LYS A 38 -4.20 0.53 17.54
CA LYS A 38 -5.19 1.20 18.39
C LYS A 38 -5.70 0.33 19.52
N VAL A 39 -5.70 -1.00 19.31
CA VAL A 39 -6.23 -2.00 20.26
C VAL A 39 -5.12 -2.87 20.87
N ALA A 40 -3.94 -2.90 20.26
CA ALA A 40 -2.74 -3.61 20.68
C ALA A 40 -2.12 -2.99 21.94
N GLY A 41 -2.42 -1.71 22.21
CA GLY A 41 -1.89 -0.99 23.36
C GLY A 41 -0.38 -0.80 23.21
N VAL A 42 0.39 -1.49 24.03
CA VAL A 42 1.86 -1.51 23.94
C VAL A 42 2.38 -2.73 23.19
N SER A 43 1.49 -3.64 22.77
CA SER A 43 1.88 -4.78 21.94
C SER A 43 2.45 -4.26 20.62
N GLY A 44 3.63 -4.77 20.29
CA GLY A 44 4.41 -4.37 19.13
C GLY A 44 5.36 -3.18 19.32
N GLN A 45 5.42 -2.63 20.54
CA GLN A 45 6.57 -1.83 20.96
C GLN A 45 7.72 -2.77 21.30
N PHE A 46 8.96 -2.30 21.14
CA PHE A 46 10.12 -3.16 21.29
C PHE A 46 11.36 -2.37 21.72
N ILE A 47 12.29 -3.04 22.38
CA ILE A 47 13.61 -2.52 22.69
C ILE A 47 14.68 -3.43 22.09
N VAL A 48 15.61 -2.85 21.34
CA VAL A 48 16.78 -3.52 20.79
C VAL A 48 17.96 -3.17 21.69
N GLY A 49 18.50 -4.14 22.41
CA GLY A 49 19.76 -4.03 23.13
C GLY A 49 20.95 -4.46 22.28
N ALA A 50 22.14 -4.43 22.86
CA ALA A 50 23.38 -4.85 22.21
C ALA A 50 23.34 -6.33 21.77
N GLU A 51 22.81 -7.21 22.62
CA GLU A 51 22.80 -8.67 22.37
C GLU A 51 21.39 -9.20 22.11
N GLU A 52 20.39 -8.74 22.86
CA GLU A 52 19.02 -9.20 22.75
C GLU A 52 18.07 -8.17 22.12
N THR A 53 16.88 -8.61 21.75
CA THR A 53 15.74 -7.76 21.37
C THR A 53 14.54 -8.22 22.15
N VAL A 54 13.82 -7.27 22.75
CA VAL A 54 12.64 -7.54 23.56
C VAL A 54 11.43 -6.97 22.86
N ILE A 55 10.41 -7.79 22.64
CA ILE A 55 9.12 -7.36 22.10
C ILE A 55 8.12 -7.34 23.24
N LEU A 56 7.38 -6.24 23.37
CA LEU A 56 6.23 -6.18 24.25
C LEU A 56 5.02 -6.74 23.53
N ALA A 57 4.30 -7.66 24.17
CA ALA A 57 3.01 -8.13 23.65
C ALA A 57 2.13 -8.68 24.78
N ASP A 58 0.82 -8.47 24.72
CA ASP A 58 -0.12 -9.12 25.63
C ASP A 58 -0.44 -10.56 25.19
N SER A 59 -1.20 -11.29 26.01
CA SER A 59 -1.55 -12.69 25.78
C SER A 59 -2.22 -12.98 24.44
N ARG A 60 -2.89 -12.00 23.80
CA ARG A 60 -3.51 -12.20 22.48
C ARG A 60 -2.45 -12.46 21.41
N TYR A 61 -1.26 -11.89 21.58
CA TYR A 61 -0.18 -11.95 20.61
C TYR A 61 0.93 -12.95 20.96
N THR A 62 0.91 -13.56 22.15
CA THR A 62 1.98 -14.48 22.62
C THR A 62 2.30 -15.61 21.64
N ILE A 63 1.27 -16.30 21.12
CA ILE A 63 1.47 -17.41 20.17
C ILE A 63 2.06 -16.89 18.85
N GLN A 64 1.56 -15.74 18.39
CA GLN A 64 2.00 -15.12 17.14
C GLN A 64 3.44 -14.63 17.24
N ALA A 65 3.79 -13.88 18.30
CA ALA A 65 5.12 -13.34 18.52
C ALA A 65 6.18 -14.44 18.59
N ARG A 66 5.91 -15.56 19.28
CA ARG A 66 6.81 -16.72 19.33
C ARG A 66 7.04 -17.37 17.96
N ARG A 67 6.06 -17.30 17.06
CA ARG A 67 6.15 -17.87 15.71
C ARG A 67 6.88 -16.94 14.75
N GLU A 68 6.59 -15.65 14.81
CA GLU A 68 7.05 -14.66 13.82
C GLU A 68 8.38 -14.00 14.19
N ALA A 69 8.67 -13.87 15.49
CA ALA A 69 9.92 -13.33 16.02
C ALA A 69 10.55 -14.27 17.05
N PRO A 70 10.95 -15.49 16.64
CA PRO A 70 11.47 -16.51 17.57
C PRO A 70 12.79 -16.10 18.26
N ASP A 71 13.55 -15.19 17.65
CA ASP A 71 14.83 -14.70 18.17
C ASP A 71 14.66 -13.53 19.15
N ALA A 72 13.45 -12.97 19.28
CA ALA A 72 13.16 -11.91 20.23
C ALA A 72 12.63 -12.49 21.54
N ARG A 73 13.10 -11.93 22.66
CA ARG A 73 12.51 -12.22 23.97
C ARG A 73 11.15 -11.55 24.06
N LEU A 74 10.13 -12.33 24.38
CA LEU A 74 8.79 -11.80 24.63
C LEU A 74 8.69 -11.28 26.07
N CYS A 75 8.30 -10.02 26.21
CA CYS A 75 7.89 -9.41 27.48
C CYS A 75 6.37 -9.26 27.48
N GLU A 76 5.68 -10.06 28.31
CA GLU A 76 4.24 -9.98 28.41
C GLU A 76 3.80 -8.66 29.06
N SER A 77 3.02 -7.82 28.38
CA SER A 77 2.70 -6.46 28.87
C SER A 77 1.28 -6.03 28.52
N TYR A 78 0.60 -5.37 29.46
CA TYR A 78 -0.83 -5.03 29.42
C TYR A 78 -1.06 -3.53 29.64
N ARG A 79 -0.59 -2.68 28.71
CA ARG A 79 -0.62 -1.20 28.83
C ARG A 79 0.08 -0.67 30.09
N ASP A 80 0.99 -1.46 30.65
CA ASP A 80 1.73 -1.23 31.88
C ASP A 80 3.20 -0.89 31.61
N LEU A 81 3.53 -0.52 30.37
CA LEU A 81 4.90 -0.18 29.97
C LEU A 81 5.58 0.79 30.94
N PRO A 82 4.98 1.92 31.37
CA PRO A 82 5.64 2.81 32.34
C PRO A 82 6.06 2.08 33.62
N THR A 83 5.20 1.24 34.19
CA THR A 83 5.50 0.49 35.41
C THR A 83 6.60 -0.55 35.20
N ARG A 84 6.70 -1.12 34.00
CA ARG A 84 7.72 -2.13 33.64
C ARG A 84 8.99 -1.55 33.03
N TRP A 85 9.03 -0.25 32.76
CA TRP A 85 10.09 0.36 31.95
C TRP A 85 11.47 0.18 32.56
N ALA A 86 11.63 0.46 33.86
CA ALA A 86 12.90 0.27 34.56
C ALA A 86 13.41 -1.18 34.49
N GLU A 87 12.51 -2.16 34.67
CA GLU A 87 12.83 -3.59 34.56
C GLU A 87 13.29 -3.95 33.14
N ILE A 88 12.56 -3.49 32.12
CA ILE A 88 12.86 -3.77 30.71
C ILE A 88 14.20 -3.16 30.31
N VAL A 89 14.45 -1.90 30.66
CA VAL A 89 15.71 -1.22 30.35
C VAL A 89 16.89 -1.87 31.08
N ALA A 90 16.71 -2.21 32.37
CA ALA A 90 17.73 -2.92 33.13
C ALA A 90 18.04 -4.30 32.54
N SER A 91 17.02 -5.01 32.03
CA SER A 91 17.21 -6.34 31.43
C SER A 91 18.10 -6.35 30.19
N VAL A 92 18.11 -5.25 29.43
CA VAL A 92 19.02 -5.06 28.29
C VAL A 92 20.31 -4.31 28.65
N GLY A 93 20.53 -4.02 29.94
CA GLY A 93 21.72 -3.35 30.45
C GLY A 93 21.87 -1.89 30.01
N ALA A 94 20.79 -1.22 29.63
CA ALA A 94 20.86 0.13 29.08
C ALA A 94 20.74 1.22 30.16
N ARG A 95 21.49 2.31 29.99
CA ARG A 95 21.33 3.56 30.75
C ARG A 95 20.99 4.74 29.84
N ARG A 96 21.27 4.62 28.55
CA ARG A 96 20.97 5.62 27.53
C ARG A 96 20.20 4.95 26.42
N VAL A 97 18.93 5.30 26.25
CA VAL A 97 18.03 4.65 25.30
C VAL A 97 17.70 5.62 24.17
N ALA A 98 18.07 5.27 22.94
CA ALA A 98 17.60 5.96 21.75
C ALA A 98 16.10 5.75 21.58
N VAL A 99 15.33 6.82 21.44
CA VAL A 99 13.86 6.79 21.31
C VAL A 99 13.45 7.46 20.01
N GLU A 100 12.54 6.82 19.27
CA GLU A 100 11.89 7.38 18.07
C GLU A 100 11.05 8.63 18.40
N ALA A 101 11.69 9.79 18.57
CA ALA A 101 11.06 10.99 19.11
C ALA A 101 9.93 11.54 18.23
N GLY A 102 9.98 11.31 16.92
CA GLY A 102 8.90 11.66 15.99
C GLY A 102 7.62 10.84 16.16
N PHE A 103 7.66 9.72 16.90
CA PHE A 103 6.53 8.78 17.05
C PHE A 103 6.13 8.53 18.50
N VAL A 104 7.02 8.79 19.46
CA VAL A 104 6.69 8.72 20.89
C VAL A 104 6.05 10.03 21.34
N SER A 105 4.84 9.94 21.91
CA SER A 105 4.15 11.12 22.41
C SER A 105 4.89 11.72 23.61
N HIS A 106 4.81 13.04 23.77
CA HIS A 106 5.40 13.72 24.93
C HIS A 106 4.91 13.15 26.27
N ALA A 107 3.63 12.75 26.34
CA ALA A 107 3.08 12.10 27.52
C ALA A 107 3.76 10.75 27.81
N MET A 108 3.95 9.90 26.79
CA MET A 108 4.67 8.64 26.96
C MET A 108 6.12 8.90 27.36
N TRP A 109 6.81 9.84 26.70
CA TRP A 109 8.18 10.23 27.05
C TRP A 109 8.29 10.59 28.54
N GLY A 110 7.42 11.47 29.04
CA GLY A 110 7.41 11.88 30.44
C GLY A 110 7.17 10.71 31.41
N LEU A 111 6.26 9.79 31.06
CA LEU A 111 6.02 8.58 31.86
C LEU A 111 7.24 7.66 31.92
N LEU A 112 7.92 7.46 30.79
CA LEU A 112 9.14 6.63 30.73
C LEU A 112 10.30 7.27 31.50
N SER A 113 10.50 8.59 31.36
CA SER A 113 11.52 9.34 32.12
C SER A 113 11.26 9.28 33.62
N ALA A 114 10.00 9.42 34.06
CA ALA A 114 9.65 9.34 35.48
C ALA A 114 9.79 7.92 36.05
N ALA A 115 9.52 6.90 35.24
CA ALA A 115 9.60 5.51 35.65
C ALA A 115 11.04 5.00 35.83
N ALA A 116 12.01 5.59 35.12
CA ALA A 116 13.43 5.24 35.21
C ALA A 116 14.29 6.52 35.21
N PRO A 117 14.38 7.26 36.34
CA PRO A 117 15.06 8.56 36.40
C PRO A 117 16.58 8.47 36.15
N ASP A 118 17.17 7.29 36.35
CA ASP A 118 18.59 7.04 36.10
C ASP A 118 18.88 6.63 34.63
N VAL A 119 17.86 6.67 33.76
CA VAL A 119 17.96 6.33 32.34
C VAL A 119 17.75 7.57 31.49
N ASP A 120 18.76 7.92 30.69
CA ASP A 120 18.66 9.00 29.73
C ASP A 120 17.88 8.54 28.49
N LEU A 121 16.76 9.20 28.17
CA LEU A 121 16.10 9.05 26.88
C LEU A 121 16.74 10.00 25.86
N VAL A 122 17.29 9.45 24.79
CA VAL A 122 18.00 10.19 23.74
C VAL A 122 17.14 10.23 22.48
N PRO A 123 16.72 11.40 21.99
CA PRO A 123 15.87 11.48 20.81
C PRO A 123 16.66 11.10 19.55
N VAL A 124 16.10 10.20 18.74
CA VAL A 124 16.64 9.85 17.42
C VAL A 124 15.55 9.87 16.36
N GLU A 125 15.96 10.12 15.11
CA GLU A 125 15.07 10.16 13.96
C GLU A 125 15.72 9.47 12.76
N GLY A 126 14.91 8.77 11.95
CA GLY A 126 15.30 8.29 10.63
C GLY A 126 16.25 7.09 10.60
N TRP A 127 16.58 6.46 11.73
CA TRP A 127 17.55 5.35 11.75
C TRP A 127 17.06 4.15 10.94
N VAL A 128 15.85 3.66 11.24
CA VAL A 128 15.26 2.52 10.55
C VAL A 128 14.73 2.93 9.18
N GLU A 129 14.24 4.16 9.02
CA GLU A 129 13.85 4.71 7.72
C GLU A 129 15.02 4.77 6.74
N ALA A 130 16.21 5.15 7.19
CA ALA A 130 17.41 5.18 6.34
C ALA A 130 17.77 3.76 5.84
N ASP A 131 17.67 2.75 6.71
CA ASP A 131 17.90 1.36 6.31
C ASP A 131 16.83 0.87 5.34
N ARG A 132 15.56 1.23 5.55
CA ARG A 132 14.42 0.88 4.67
C ARG A 132 14.39 1.68 3.37
N ALA A 133 15.14 2.78 3.27
CA ALA A 133 15.19 3.59 2.05
C ALA A 133 15.82 2.79 0.91
N THR A 134 16.85 2.00 1.20
CA THR A 134 17.52 1.10 0.26
C THR A 134 16.99 -0.32 0.41
N LYS A 135 16.38 -0.84 -0.65
CA LYS A 135 15.73 -2.16 -0.62
C LYS A 135 16.74 -3.24 -0.93
N GLU A 136 16.72 -4.31 -0.14
CA GLU A 136 17.42 -5.55 -0.45
C GLU A 136 16.72 -6.30 -1.61
N PRO A 137 17.44 -7.18 -2.34
CA PRO A 137 16.86 -7.89 -3.48
C PRO A 137 15.54 -8.62 -3.17
N ALA A 138 15.44 -9.27 -2.01
CA ALA A 138 14.21 -9.93 -1.57
C ALA A 138 13.05 -8.96 -1.29
N GLU A 139 13.34 -7.70 -0.90
CA GLU A 139 12.31 -6.67 -0.74
C GLU A 139 11.80 -6.21 -2.12
N LEU A 140 12.70 -6.07 -3.10
CA LEU A 140 12.33 -5.73 -4.48
C LEU A 140 11.47 -6.82 -5.12
N GLU A 141 11.77 -8.10 -4.88
CA GLU A 141 10.94 -9.22 -5.35
C GLU A 141 9.51 -9.16 -4.80
N ARG A 142 9.35 -8.81 -3.51
CA ARG A 142 8.03 -8.65 -2.88
C ARG A 142 7.26 -7.46 -3.45
N ILE A 143 7.94 -6.33 -3.69
CA ILE A 143 7.35 -5.16 -4.35
C ILE A 143 6.90 -5.53 -5.78
N ALA A 144 7.74 -6.23 -6.54
CA ALA A 144 7.40 -6.68 -7.89
C ALA A 144 6.20 -7.64 -7.88
N ALA A 145 6.11 -8.53 -6.90
CA ALA A 145 4.96 -9.40 -6.71
C ALA A 145 3.67 -8.61 -6.42
N ALA A 146 3.73 -7.59 -5.56
CA ALA A 146 2.61 -6.69 -5.28
C ALA A 146 2.17 -5.91 -6.53
N CYS A 147 3.09 -5.44 -7.36
CA CYS A 147 2.77 -4.80 -8.65
C CYS A 147 2.06 -5.78 -9.59
N ALA A 148 2.59 -7.00 -9.71
CA ALA A 148 2.02 -8.02 -10.59
C ALA A 148 0.60 -8.44 -10.18
N VAL A 149 0.29 -8.48 -8.88
CA VAL A 149 -1.09 -8.73 -8.41
C VAL A 149 -2.03 -7.60 -8.82
N ALA A 150 -1.63 -6.35 -8.60
CA ALA A 150 -2.41 -5.17 -8.98
C ALA A 150 -2.67 -5.11 -10.50
N ASP A 151 -1.63 -5.31 -11.33
CA ASP A 151 -1.79 -5.32 -12.79
C ASP A 151 -2.78 -6.40 -13.26
N ARG A 152 -2.65 -7.64 -12.75
CA ARG A 152 -3.58 -8.74 -13.08
C ARG A 152 -5.01 -8.46 -12.62
N ALA A 153 -5.18 -7.84 -11.45
CA ALA A 153 -6.49 -7.52 -10.92
C ALA A 153 -7.22 -6.49 -11.81
N LEU A 154 -6.52 -5.43 -12.23
CA LEU A 154 -7.09 -4.46 -13.17
C LEU A 154 -7.38 -5.10 -14.53
N ALA A 155 -6.45 -5.88 -15.08
CA ALA A 155 -6.66 -6.58 -16.35
C ALA A 155 -7.91 -7.47 -16.34
N THR A 156 -8.18 -8.12 -15.20
CA THR A 156 -9.39 -8.94 -14.98
C THR A 156 -10.66 -8.09 -14.86
N LEU A 157 -10.56 -6.87 -14.33
CA LEU A 157 -11.68 -5.95 -14.22
C LEU A 157 -12.07 -5.32 -15.56
N LEU A 158 -11.12 -5.05 -16.46
CA LEU A 158 -11.35 -4.31 -17.70
C LEU A 158 -12.60 -4.73 -18.50
N PRO A 159 -12.88 -6.03 -18.72
CA PRO A 159 -14.06 -6.47 -19.48
C PRO A 159 -15.40 -6.15 -18.80
N LYS A 160 -15.39 -5.82 -17.51
CA LYS A 160 -16.58 -5.52 -16.70
C LYS A 160 -16.93 -4.03 -16.66
N ILE A 161 -16.05 -3.17 -17.19
CA ILE A 161 -16.26 -1.73 -17.22
C ILE A 161 -17.25 -1.40 -18.33
N ALA A 162 -18.44 -0.89 -17.96
CA ALA A 162 -19.48 -0.50 -18.89
C ALA A 162 -20.30 0.69 -18.35
N PRO A 163 -20.94 1.48 -19.23
CA PRO A 163 -21.88 2.50 -18.80
C PRO A 163 -22.98 1.94 -17.89
N GLY A 164 -23.33 2.67 -16.83
CA GLY A 164 -24.35 2.29 -15.85
C GLY A 164 -23.81 1.58 -14.60
N VAL A 165 -22.60 1.02 -14.64
CA VAL A 165 -21.95 0.47 -13.43
C VAL A 165 -21.49 1.62 -12.54
N THR A 166 -21.66 1.51 -11.22
CA THR A 166 -21.22 2.56 -10.29
C THR A 166 -19.72 2.49 -10.00
N GLU A 167 -19.14 3.64 -9.64
CA GLU A 167 -17.76 3.73 -9.15
C GLU A 167 -17.49 2.76 -8.00
N THR A 168 -18.36 2.74 -6.99
CA THR A 168 -18.28 1.79 -5.85
C THR A 168 -18.25 0.33 -6.32
N THR A 169 -19.11 -0.03 -7.29
CA THR A 169 -19.15 -1.42 -7.79
C THR A 169 -17.83 -1.82 -8.45
N LEU A 170 -17.24 -0.92 -9.24
CA LEU A 170 -15.95 -1.15 -9.89
C LEU A 170 -14.81 -1.22 -8.87
N ALA A 171 -14.78 -0.31 -7.89
CA ALA A 171 -13.79 -0.33 -6.81
C ALA A 171 -13.84 -1.64 -6.02
N LEU A 172 -15.01 -2.05 -5.52
CA LEU A 172 -15.19 -3.31 -4.79
C LEU A 172 -14.83 -4.54 -5.62
N THR A 173 -15.14 -4.51 -6.92
CA THR A 173 -14.75 -5.61 -7.83
C THR A 173 -13.23 -5.68 -7.99
N LEU A 174 -12.54 -4.53 -8.07
CA LEU A 174 -11.09 -4.47 -8.12
C LEU A 174 -10.46 -5.00 -6.82
N GLU A 175 -10.96 -4.56 -5.68
CA GLU A 175 -10.51 -5.03 -4.36
C GLU A 175 -10.64 -6.55 -4.23
N TRP A 176 -11.79 -7.08 -4.65
CA TRP A 176 -12.02 -8.53 -4.68
C TRP A 176 -10.97 -9.23 -5.54
N HIS A 177 -10.67 -8.71 -6.74
CA HIS A 177 -9.65 -9.29 -7.62
C HIS A 177 -8.23 -9.17 -7.05
N ILE A 178 -7.90 -8.10 -6.34
CA ILE A 178 -6.60 -7.96 -5.64
C ILE A 178 -6.46 -9.02 -4.55
N ARG A 179 -7.46 -9.14 -3.66
CA ARG A 179 -7.43 -10.09 -2.54
C ARG A 179 -7.43 -11.55 -3.02
N THR A 180 -8.28 -11.88 -3.98
CA THR A 180 -8.34 -13.24 -4.55
C THR A 180 -7.17 -13.55 -5.50
N GLY A 181 -6.43 -12.52 -5.93
CA GLY A 181 -5.24 -12.63 -6.77
C GLY A 181 -3.93 -12.89 -6.03
N GLY A 182 -3.98 -13.07 -4.71
CA GLY A 182 -2.83 -13.43 -3.86
C GLY A 182 -2.29 -12.30 -2.97
N ALA A 183 -2.97 -11.16 -2.88
CA ALA A 183 -2.60 -10.10 -1.94
C ALA A 183 -3.06 -10.42 -0.51
N GLU A 184 -2.23 -10.11 0.49
CA GLU A 184 -2.62 -10.20 1.91
C GLU A 184 -3.58 -9.08 2.30
N ALA A 185 -3.43 -7.91 1.68
CA ALA A 185 -4.26 -6.72 1.89
C ALA A 185 -4.24 -5.81 0.64
N LEU A 186 -5.07 -4.78 0.67
CA LEU A 186 -4.90 -3.63 -0.22
C LEU A 186 -3.73 -2.78 0.27
N ALA A 187 -3.06 -2.05 -0.62
CA ALA A 187 -2.04 -1.08 -0.20
C ALA A 187 -2.66 0.15 0.49
N PHE A 188 -3.84 0.54 0.02
CA PHE A 188 -4.70 1.64 0.48
C PHE A 188 -6.09 1.49 -0.17
N ASP A 189 -7.05 2.32 0.22
CA ASP A 189 -8.42 2.30 -0.31
C ASP A 189 -8.44 2.56 -1.82
N VAL A 190 -9.16 1.73 -2.58
CA VAL A 190 -9.23 1.87 -4.04
C VAL A 190 -10.02 3.12 -4.42
N ALA A 191 -9.38 4.05 -5.13
CA ALA A 191 -10.09 5.13 -5.81
C ALA A 191 -10.59 4.64 -7.18
N CYS A 192 -11.87 4.87 -7.46
CA CYS A 192 -12.46 4.71 -8.79
C CYS A 192 -13.32 5.94 -9.06
N LEU A 193 -12.89 6.85 -9.94
CA LEU A 193 -13.52 8.16 -10.12
C LEU A 193 -13.84 8.40 -11.59
N SER A 194 -15.08 8.78 -11.88
CA SER A 194 -15.60 8.91 -13.24
C SER A 194 -15.98 10.35 -13.61
N GLY A 195 -15.69 10.74 -14.85
CA GLY A 195 -16.02 12.06 -15.40
C GLY A 195 -15.44 13.20 -14.55
N PRO A 196 -16.27 14.14 -14.05
CA PRO A 196 -15.81 15.23 -13.19
C PRO A 196 -15.06 14.80 -11.94
N GLU A 197 -15.45 13.68 -11.32
CA GLU A 197 -14.87 13.22 -10.05
C GLU A 197 -13.41 12.80 -10.23
N ALA A 198 -13.00 12.38 -11.43
CA ALA A 198 -11.60 12.11 -11.76
C ALA A 198 -10.70 13.34 -11.61
N ALA A 199 -11.26 14.55 -11.49
CA ALA A 199 -10.52 15.76 -11.17
C ALA A 199 -10.08 15.88 -9.71
N LEU A 200 -10.66 15.06 -8.81
CA LEU A 200 -10.36 15.10 -7.38
C LEU A 200 -9.09 14.29 -7.08
N PRO A 201 -8.03 14.93 -6.53
CA PRO A 201 -6.76 14.27 -6.23
C PRO A 201 -6.86 13.08 -5.27
N HIS A 202 -7.84 13.11 -4.37
CA HIS A 202 -8.09 12.14 -3.31
C HIS A 202 -9.60 11.92 -3.15
N GLY A 203 -10.32 11.84 -4.27
CA GLY A 203 -11.75 11.50 -4.26
C GLY A 203 -11.98 10.05 -3.81
N ALA A 204 -13.17 9.78 -3.27
CA ALA A 204 -13.61 8.43 -2.93
C ALA A 204 -14.69 7.97 -3.94
N PRO A 205 -14.72 6.68 -4.31
CA PRO A 205 -15.76 6.15 -5.19
C PRO A 205 -17.14 6.32 -4.56
N GLY A 206 -18.14 6.66 -5.38
CA GLY A 206 -19.54 6.80 -4.93
C GLY A 206 -20.56 6.03 -5.77
N ASP A 207 -21.84 6.34 -5.55
CA ASP A 207 -22.96 5.73 -6.30
C ASP A 207 -23.13 6.32 -7.71
N ARG A 208 -22.20 7.16 -8.16
CA ARG A 208 -22.23 7.76 -9.49
C ARG A 208 -22.09 6.65 -10.55
N PRO A 209 -23.06 6.51 -11.47
CA PRO A 209 -22.91 5.59 -12.59
C PRO A 209 -21.87 6.14 -13.56
N VAL A 210 -21.00 5.25 -14.04
CA VAL A 210 -20.08 5.55 -15.14
C VAL A 210 -20.91 5.80 -16.40
N LEU A 211 -20.67 6.92 -17.08
CA LEU A 211 -21.38 7.28 -18.31
C LEU A 211 -20.60 6.86 -19.55
N ASP A 212 -21.26 6.73 -20.70
CA ASP A 212 -20.56 6.64 -21.98
C ASP A 212 -19.79 7.95 -22.22
N ARG A 213 -18.62 7.82 -22.86
CA ARG A 213 -17.64 8.88 -23.10
C ARG A 213 -17.05 9.50 -21.83
N ALA A 214 -17.08 8.78 -20.71
CA ALA A 214 -16.48 9.22 -19.46
C ALA A 214 -14.97 8.89 -19.40
N VAL A 215 -14.21 9.80 -18.81
CA VAL A 215 -12.90 9.48 -18.21
C VAL A 215 -13.13 8.65 -16.96
N LEU A 216 -12.31 7.63 -16.73
CA LEU A 216 -12.37 6.77 -15.56
C LEU A 216 -10.97 6.60 -14.98
N LEU A 217 -10.76 7.02 -13.74
CA LEU A 217 -9.48 6.94 -13.04
C LEU A 217 -9.56 5.86 -11.97
N PHE A 218 -8.59 4.96 -11.95
CA PHE A 218 -8.34 4.02 -10.87
C PHE A 218 -7.04 4.38 -10.16
N ASP A 219 -7.04 4.44 -8.84
CA ASP A 219 -5.84 4.57 -8.00
C ASP A 219 -5.88 3.45 -6.96
N PHE A 220 -4.91 2.53 -7.01
CA PHE A 220 -5.00 1.29 -6.26
C PHE A 220 -3.64 0.61 -6.10
N GLY A 221 -3.57 -0.32 -5.16
CA GLY A 221 -2.37 -1.12 -4.94
C GLY A 221 -2.67 -2.38 -4.14
N ALA A 222 -1.73 -3.32 -4.19
CA ALA A 222 -1.78 -4.56 -3.45
C ALA A 222 -0.68 -4.60 -2.39
N GLN A 223 -0.90 -5.37 -1.33
CA GLN A 223 0.12 -5.70 -0.36
C GLN A 223 0.47 -7.19 -0.46
N VAL A 224 1.77 -7.50 -0.56
CA VAL A 224 2.32 -8.86 -0.57
C VAL A 224 3.51 -8.90 0.39
N ASP A 225 3.46 -9.81 1.37
CA ASP A 225 4.49 -9.98 2.41
C ASP A 225 4.92 -8.65 3.08
N GLY A 226 3.97 -7.72 3.27
CA GLY A 226 4.21 -6.42 3.90
C GLY A 226 4.70 -5.31 2.98
N TYR A 227 4.97 -5.63 1.72
CA TYR A 227 5.39 -4.66 0.71
C TYR A 227 4.20 -4.28 -0.16
N ARG A 228 4.15 -3.01 -0.54
CA ARG A 228 3.00 -2.42 -1.21
C ARG A 228 3.38 -1.99 -2.63
N SER A 229 2.44 -2.18 -3.55
CA SER A 229 2.41 -1.49 -4.83
C SER A 229 1.49 -0.26 -4.74
N ASP A 230 1.67 0.66 -5.67
CA ASP A 230 0.83 1.84 -5.85
C ASP A 230 0.82 2.12 -7.36
N MET A 231 -0.37 2.15 -7.97
CA MET A 231 -0.51 2.46 -9.37
C MET A 231 -1.81 3.21 -9.66
N THR A 232 -1.72 4.18 -10.56
CA THR A 232 -2.89 4.89 -11.08
C THR A 232 -3.08 4.60 -12.57
N ARG A 233 -4.30 4.36 -13.04
CA ARG A 233 -4.62 4.12 -14.46
C ARG A 233 -5.81 4.99 -14.85
N THR A 234 -5.65 5.78 -15.90
CA THR A 234 -6.75 6.56 -16.50
C THR A 234 -7.22 5.88 -17.79
N LEU A 235 -8.50 5.54 -17.84
CA LEU A 235 -9.18 4.84 -18.94
C LEU A 235 -10.28 5.74 -19.53
N PHE A 236 -10.77 5.38 -20.71
CA PHE A 236 -11.92 6.01 -21.34
C PHE A 236 -13.01 4.98 -21.59
N VAL A 237 -14.21 5.25 -21.11
CA VAL A 237 -15.39 4.44 -21.42
C VAL A 237 -16.00 4.99 -22.69
N GLY A 238 -15.74 4.34 -23.82
CA GLY A 238 -16.13 4.85 -25.13
C GLY A 238 -15.19 5.88 -25.72
N GLU A 239 -15.69 6.71 -26.63
CA GLU A 239 -14.83 7.57 -27.44
C GLU A 239 -14.46 8.86 -26.67
N PRO A 240 -13.17 9.06 -26.34
CA PRO A 240 -12.72 10.26 -25.63
C PRO A 240 -12.87 11.51 -26.51
N THR A 241 -12.93 12.69 -25.88
CA THR A 241 -12.86 13.95 -26.63
C THR A 241 -11.40 14.29 -26.98
N ALA A 242 -11.19 15.18 -27.96
CA ALA A 242 -9.86 15.70 -28.28
C ALA A 242 -9.17 16.30 -27.05
N ARG A 243 -9.93 16.97 -26.17
CA ARG A 243 -9.40 17.53 -24.93
C ARG A 243 -8.98 16.47 -23.93
N ASP A 244 -9.72 15.37 -23.83
CA ASP A 244 -9.36 14.27 -22.92
C ASP A 244 -8.05 13.62 -23.37
N LEU A 245 -7.88 13.44 -24.68
CA LEU A 245 -6.64 12.96 -25.28
C LEU A 245 -5.48 13.95 -25.07
N ASP A 246 -5.69 15.25 -25.30
CA ASP A 246 -4.67 16.27 -25.08
C ASP A 246 -4.14 16.26 -23.63
N VAL A 247 -5.05 16.17 -22.65
CA VAL A 247 -4.68 16.10 -21.23
C VAL A 247 -3.97 14.79 -20.93
N TYR A 248 -4.50 13.66 -21.40
CA TYR A 248 -3.87 12.36 -21.19
C TYR A 248 -2.45 12.30 -21.74
N GLU A 249 -2.25 12.75 -22.99
CA GLU A 249 -0.93 12.79 -23.65
C GLU A 249 0.05 13.74 -22.95
N LEU A 250 -0.44 14.86 -22.41
CA LEU A 250 0.39 15.76 -21.61
C LEU A 250 0.94 15.04 -20.37
N VAL A 251 0.07 14.39 -19.59
CA VAL A 251 0.52 13.72 -18.36
C VAL A 251 1.35 12.48 -18.67
N ALA A 252 1.00 11.71 -19.71
CA ALA A 252 1.78 10.55 -20.14
C ALA A 252 3.21 10.94 -20.56
N ARG A 253 3.39 12.06 -21.28
CA ARG A 253 4.73 12.57 -21.60
C ARG A 253 5.49 13.04 -20.37
N ALA A 254 4.81 13.66 -19.40
CA ALA A 254 5.44 14.06 -18.15
C ALA A 254 5.93 12.85 -17.34
N GLN A 255 5.11 11.81 -17.25
CA GLN A 255 5.47 10.56 -16.59
C GLN A 255 6.66 9.87 -17.29
N ALA A 256 6.65 9.77 -18.62
CA ALA A 256 7.75 9.20 -19.38
C ALA A 256 9.07 9.98 -19.20
N ALA A 257 9.00 11.32 -19.21
CA ALA A 257 10.16 12.17 -18.95
C ALA A 257 10.72 11.98 -17.52
N GLY A 258 9.82 11.80 -16.54
CA GLY A 258 10.21 11.49 -15.17
C GLY A 258 10.94 10.15 -15.03
N ILE A 259 10.42 9.10 -15.67
CA ILE A 259 11.06 7.78 -15.70
C ILE A 259 12.44 7.87 -16.33
N ALA A 260 12.55 8.49 -17.52
CA ALA A 260 13.82 8.62 -18.22
C ALA A 260 14.89 9.36 -17.37
N ALA A 261 14.49 10.41 -16.65
CA ALA A 261 15.41 11.14 -15.79
C ALA A 261 15.86 10.32 -14.56
N VAL A 262 15.00 9.44 -14.03
CA VAL A 262 15.38 8.50 -12.98
C VAL A 262 16.36 7.46 -13.51
N GLU A 263 16.10 6.88 -14.69
CA GLU A 263 17.00 5.91 -15.33
C GLU A 263 18.38 6.51 -15.60
N GLU A 264 18.43 7.74 -16.11
CA GLU A 264 19.69 8.48 -16.32
C GLU A 264 20.41 8.76 -15.00
N GLY A 265 19.68 9.20 -13.97
CA GLY A 265 20.25 9.42 -12.63
C GLY A 265 20.86 8.16 -12.03
N VAL A 266 20.19 7.01 -12.19
CA VAL A 266 20.70 5.70 -11.75
C VAL A 266 21.96 5.30 -12.53
N ALA A 267 21.98 5.48 -13.86
CA ALA A 267 23.15 5.18 -14.68
C ALA A 267 24.36 6.07 -14.31
N ALA A 268 24.13 7.36 -14.09
CA ALA A 268 25.18 8.29 -13.68
C ALA A 268 25.69 8.00 -12.25
N ALA A 269 24.82 7.61 -11.33
CA ALA A 269 25.21 7.18 -9.98
C ALA A 269 26.10 5.93 -10.03
N ALA A 270 25.74 4.95 -10.86
CA ALA A 270 26.54 3.75 -11.07
C ALA A 270 27.93 4.05 -11.66
N ALA A 271 28.04 5.03 -12.56
CA ALA A 271 29.31 5.43 -13.18
C ALA A 271 30.22 6.26 -12.26
N SER A 272 29.64 7.09 -11.38
CA SER A 272 30.38 8.01 -10.51
C SER A 272 30.63 7.47 -9.10
N GLY A 273 29.96 6.40 -8.69
CA GLY A 273 30.03 5.85 -7.33
C GLY A 273 29.36 6.72 -6.27
N GLY A 274 28.60 7.74 -6.66
CA GLY A 274 27.91 8.69 -5.78
C GLY A 274 26.41 8.79 -6.07
N ALA A 275 25.67 9.42 -5.16
CA ALA A 275 24.25 9.69 -5.37
C ALA A 275 24.06 10.83 -6.38
N VAL A 276 23.21 10.63 -7.39
CA VAL A 276 22.84 11.67 -8.36
C VAL A 276 21.50 12.28 -7.93
N PRO A 277 21.39 13.60 -7.79
CA PRO A 277 20.13 14.24 -7.44
C PRO A 277 19.10 14.03 -8.56
N LEU A 278 17.97 13.41 -8.21
CA LEU A 278 16.83 13.25 -9.12
C LEU A 278 16.12 14.60 -9.31
N PRO A 279 15.61 14.91 -10.52
CA PRO A 279 14.87 16.15 -10.73
C PRO A 279 13.58 16.17 -9.92
N SER A 280 13.24 17.34 -9.37
CA SER A 280 11.96 17.52 -8.68
C SER A 280 10.78 17.26 -9.63
N GLY A 281 9.62 16.87 -9.08
CA GLY A 281 8.39 16.74 -9.87
C GLY A 281 8.03 18.02 -10.65
N ARG A 282 8.37 19.21 -10.11
CA ARG A 282 8.21 20.49 -10.83
C ARG A 282 9.13 20.60 -12.05
N ALA A 283 10.35 20.10 -11.97
CA ALA A 283 11.30 20.12 -13.07
C ALA A 283 10.87 19.15 -14.18
N ILE A 284 10.43 17.94 -13.82
CA ILE A 284 9.85 16.96 -14.75
C ILE A 284 8.62 17.56 -15.46
N ASP A 285 7.71 18.14 -14.69
CA ASP A 285 6.48 18.75 -15.19
C ASP A 285 6.75 20.00 -16.06
N ALA A 286 7.78 20.78 -15.73
CA ALA A 286 8.25 21.89 -16.58
C ALA A 286 8.84 21.40 -17.91
N ALA A 287 9.70 20.37 -17.88
CA ALA A 287 10.30 19.78 -19.07
C ALA A 287 9.23 19.19 -20.01
N ALA A 288 8.26 18.48 -19.45
CA ALA A 288 7.13 17.92 -20.21
C ALA A 288 6.30 18.99 -20.92
N ARG A 289 6.12 20.15 -20.27
CA ARG A 289 5.42 21.31 -20.83
C ARG A 289 6.24 22.09 -21.85
N GLY A 290 7.56 22.10 -21.73
CA GLY A 290 8.48 22.80 -22.67
C GLY A 290 8.39 22.29 -24.12
N HIS A 291 7.96 21.05 -24.32
CA HIS A 291 7.79 20.44 -25.65
C HIS A 291 6.51 20.85 -26.40
N ARG A 292 5.63 21.69 -25.82
CA ARG A 292 4.59 22.42 -26.57
C ARG A 292 4.55 23.87 -26.11
N GLY A 293 4.75 24.81 -27.03
CA GLY A 293 4.49 26.23 -26.77
C GLY A 293 3.07 26.44 -26.23
N GLY A 294 2.98 27.11 -25.07
CA GLY A 294 1.79 27.90 -24.71
C GLY A 294 0.74 27.33 -23.75
N TRP A 295 0.96 26.22 -23.03
CA TRP A 295 -0.03 25.74 -22.03
C TRP A 295 0.21 26.30 -20.62
N SER A 296 -0.75 27.07 -20.08
CA SER A 296 -0.75 27.52 -18.68
C SER A 296 -1.95 26.98 -17.90
N TRP A 297 -1.72 26.60 -16.64
CA TRP A 297 -2.75 26.13 -15.70
C TRP A 297 -3.92 27.11 -15.46
N ARG A 298 -3.80 28.39 -15.86
CA ARG A 298 -4.92 29.35 -15.74
C ARG A 298 -6.14 28.95 -16.57
N ALA A 299 -5.96 28.17 -17.64
CA ALA A 299 -7.05 27.71 -18.50
C ALA A 299 -7.86 26.52 -17.94
N VAL A 300 -7.46 25.96 -16.79
CA VAL A 300 -8.09 24.77 -16.16
C VAL A 300 -8.63 25.05 -14.76
N ARG A 301 -8.55 26.30 -14.26
CA ARG A 301 -9.30 26.65 -13.05
C ARG A 301 -10.80 26.49 -13.31
N PRO A 302 -11.57 25.84 -12.42
CA PRO A 302 -13.00 26.11 -12.36
C PRO A 302 -13.17 27.62 -12.24
N ARG A 303 -13.91 28.25 -13.16
CA ARG A 303 -14.30 29.67 -12.99
C ARG A 303 -14.90 29.82 -11.60
N ASP A 304 -14.48 30.87 -10.90
CA ASP A 304 -14.94 31.21 -9.55
C ASP A 304 -16.45 31.02 -9.44
N ARG A 305 -16.89 30.24 -8.43
CA ARG A 305 -18.31 30.12 -8.11
C ARG A 305 -18.81 31.50 -7.64
N PRO A 306 -19.91 32.04 -8.18
CA PRO A 306 -20.53 33.23 -7.61
C PRO A 306 -21.00 32.93 -6.18
N ARG A 307 -20.66 33.82 -5.24
CA ARG A 307 -21.11 33.76 -3.85
C ARG A 307 -22.63 33.94 -3.81
N HIS A 308 -23.38 32.87 -3.56
CA HIS A 308 -24.81 32.96 -3.26
C HIS A 308 -25.03 33.00 -1.74
N ARG A 309 -25.67 34.08 -1.27
CA ARG A 309 -26.23 34.21 0.09
C ARG A 309 -27.40 33.24 0.27
N ALA A 310 -27.52 32.69 1.47
CA ALA A 310 -28.54 31.72 1.86
C ALA A 310 -29.96 32.32 1.87
N GLY A 311 -30.96 31.51 1.47
CA GLY A 311 -32.38 31.83 1.62
C GLY A 311 -33.35 30.91 0.84
N HIS A 312 -33.71 29.78 1.45
CA HIS A 312 -34.97 28.99 1.36
C HIS A 312 -35.61 28.54 0.01
N PRO A 313 -36.48 27.48 0.04
CA PRO A 313 -36.59 26.48 -1.03
C PRO A 313 -37.84 26.65 -1.90
N ARG A 314 -37.73 26.38 -3.20
CA ARG A 314 -38.84 25.88 -4.05
C ARG A 314 -38.30 25.04 -5.20
N GLY A 315 -39.01 23.96 -5.51
CA GLY A 315 -38.70 23.04 -6.59
C GLY A 315 -38.99 23.62 -7.97
N ALA A 316 -38.20 23.16 -8.94
CA ALA A 316 -38.52 22.99 -10.35
C ALA A 316 -37.33 22.27 -11.00
N GLU A 317 -37.60 21.40 -11.98
CA GLU A 317 -36.63 20.61 -12.77
C GLU A 317 -35.39 21.40 -13.24
N PRO A 318 -34.23 20.75 -13.46
CA PRO A 318 -33.20 21.32 -14.30
C PRO A 318 -33.03 20.57 -15.63
N ARG A 319 -33.13 21.36 -16.71
CA ARG A 319 -32.50 21.13 -18.03
C ARG A 319 -30.97 21.00 -17.91
N PRO A 320 -30.30 20.40 -18.90
CA PRO A 320 -28.90 19.99 -18.78
C PRO A 320 -27.97 21.14 -19.13
N ASP A 321 -27.20 21.64 -18.16
CA ASP A 321 -26.07 22.50 -18.46
C ASP A 321 -24.84 22.14 -17.61
N ARG A 322 -23.79 21.75 -18.36
CA ARG A 322 -22.35 22.02 -18.18
C ARG A 322 -21.88 22.24 -16.73
N LEU A 323 -21.04 21.34 -16.20
CA LEU A 323 -19.77 21.63 -15.51
C LEU A 323 -19.14 20.38 -14.84
N GLY A 324 -17.79 20.38 -14.79
CA GLY A 324 -16.95 19.38 -14.12
C GLY A 324 -15.98 18.69 -15.08
N ARG A 325 -14.69 19.00 -15.04
CA ARG A 325 -13.68 18.54 -16.03
C ARG A 325 -12.56 17.76 -15.34
N ALA A 326 -12.29 16.55 -15.83
CA ALA A 326 -11.38 15.56 -15.28
C ALA A 326 -9.91 16.01 -15.19
N ALA A 327 -9.19 15.48 -14.20
CA ALA A 327 -7.73 15.43 -14.14
C ALA A 327 -7.29 13.99 -14.46
N ALA A 328 -6.15 13.83 -15.12
CA ALA A 328 -5.57 12.53 -15.41
C ALA A 328 -4.33 12.31 -14.54
N ARG A 329 -4.15 11.08 -14.06
CA ARG A 329 -2.93 10.58 -13.42
C ARG A 329 -2.57 9.24 -14.07
N PRO A 330 -1.39 9.10 -14.71
CA PRO A 330 -1.02 7.88 -15.37
C PRO A 330 0.09 7.16 -14.62
N ASP A 331 -0.07 5.85 -14.57
CA ASP A 331 0.86 4.89 -15.10
C ASP A 331 0.10 4.18 -16.24
N ARG A 332 0.48 4.35 -17.51
CA ARG A 332 0.05 3.62 -18.74
C ARG A 332 -1.46 3.43 -19.11
N LEU A 333 -1.75 3.23 -20.40
CA LEU A 333 -3.10 2.95 -20.95
C LEU A 333 -3.28 1.43 -21.18
N LEU A 334 -4.47 0.91 -20.90
CA LEU A 334 -4.96 -0.34 -21.49
C LEU A 334 -6.16 -0.01 -22.39
N ARG A 335 -6.07 -0.30 -23.70
CA ARG A 335 -7.20 -0.13 -24.63
C ARG A 335 -8.17 -1.29 -24.44
N GLY A 336 -9.39 -1.01 -23.98
CA GLY A 336 -10.50 -1.97 -24.00
C GLY A 336 -10.96 -2.25 -25.43
N ALA A 337 -11.10 -3.53 -25.79
CA ALA A 337 -11.59 -3.95 -27.09
C ALA A 337 -13.09 -3.60 -27.27
N ARG A 338 -13.45 -2.99 -28.40
CA ARG A 338 -14.83 -2.88 -28.87
C ARG A 338 -15.05 -3.79 -30.09
N GLY A 339 -16.07 -4.65 -29.99
CA GLY A 339 -16.93 -5.10 -31.09
C GLY A 339 -16.60 -6.42 -31.79
N LEU A 340 -17.48 -7.43 -31.69
CA LEU A 340 -18.39 -7.82 -32.77
C LEU A 340 -19.43 -8.88 -32.33
N SER A 341 -20.49 -8.93 -33.12
CA SER A 341 -21.87 -9.41 -32.93
C SER A 341 -22.17 -10.91 -33.09
N ARG A 342 -23.26 -11.33 -32.42
CA ARG A 342 -24.35 -12.28 -32.81
C ARG A 342 -24.02 -13.72 -33.26
N GLY A 343 -24.64 -14.71 -32.60
CA GLY A 343 -24.86 -16.03 -33.22
C GLY A 343 -25.46 -17.15 -32.37
N ARG A 344 -26.80 -17.17 -32.27
CA ARG A 344 -27.74 -18.32 -32.27
C ARG A 344 -27.95 -19.25 -31.04
N ASP A 345 -29.25 -19.46 -30.84
CA ASP A 345 -30.00 -20.44 -30.06
C ASP A 345 -29.61 -21.91 -30.20
N ARG A 346 -30.00 -22.66 -29.15
CA ARG A 346 -30.62 -24.01 -29.06
C ARG A 346 -30.03 -24.68 -27.80
N GLY A 347 -30.75 -25.32 -26.88
CA GLY A 347 -32.13 -25.73 -26.72
C GLY A 347 -32.11 -26.80 -25.60
N THR A 348 -33.15 -26.80 -24.75
CA THR A 348 -33.76 -27.93 -24.00
C THR A 348 -32.90 -29.16 -23.63
N ASP A 349 -32.89 -29.59 -22.36
CA ASP A 349 -33.78 -30.69 -21.91
C ASP A 349 -33.78 -30.95 -20.38
N ARG A 350 -34.84 -31.65 -19.97
CA ARG A 350 -35.40 -32.04 -18.66
C ARG A 350 -34.45 -32.89 -17.79
N GLY A 351 -34.36 -32.70 -16.45
CA GLY A 351 -35.21 -33.32 -15.41
C GLY A 351 -34.51 -34.52 -14.74
N PRO A 352 -34.99 -35.15 -13.63
CA PRO A 352 -35.82 -34.67 -12.52
C PRO A 352 -35.20 -34.90 -11.11
N ARG A 353 -35.88 -34.35 -10.11
CA ARG A 353 -35.70 -34.55 -8.65
C ARG A 353 -36.00 -36.00 -8.21
N ARG A 354 -35.34 -36.47 -7.15
CA ARG A 354 -35.86 -37.52 -6.25
C ARG A 354 -35.62 -37.23 -4.77
N ASP A 355 -36.43 -37.93 -3.99
CA ASP A 355 -37.06 -37.54 -2.74
C ASP A 355 -36.26 -37.88 -1.47
N ARG A 356 -36.67 -37.27 -0.35
CA ARG A 356 -36.16 -37.44 1.01
C ARG A 356 -36.66 -38.75 1.66
N ARG A 357 -35.86 -39.33 2.57
CA ARG A 357 -36.28 -39.96 3.85
C ARG A 357 -35.02 -40.28 4.70
N ARG A 358 -34.81 -39.56 5.82
CA ARG A 358 -35.04 -39.95 7.24
C ARG A 358 -34.08 -41.03 7.78
N GLY A 359 -33.34 -40.68 8.84
CA GLY A 359 -32.71 -41.64 9.76
C GLY A 359 -31.72 -40.97 10.73
N ARG A 360 -32.15 -40.72 11.98
CA ARG A 360 -31.29 -40.32 13.12
C ARG A 360 -30.47 -41.53 13.59
N THR A 361 -29.23 -41.32 14.02
CA THR A 361 -28.67 -41.88 15.29
C THR A 361 -27.35 -41.19 15.69
N ARG A 362 -27.16 -41.08 17.01
CA ARG A 362 -26.04 -40.46 17.74
C ARG A 362 -24.81 -41.38 17.79
N ARG A 363 -23.58 -40.84 17.80
CA ARG A 363 -22.56 -41.01 18.88
C ARG A 363 -21.20 -40.34 18.58
N ALA A 364 -20.60 -39.92 19.70
CA ALA A 364 -19.33 -39.27 20.09
C ALA A 364 -17.99 -39.59 19.36
N PRO A 365 -16.90 -38.83 19.64
CA PRO A 365 -15.73 -38.62 18.78
C PRO A 365 -14.48 -39.43 19.16
N HIS A 366 -13.51 -39.53 18.24
CA HIS A 366 -12.14 -39.97 18.51
C HIS A 366 -11.11 -39.14 17.71
N PRO A 367 -9.84 -39.06 18.18
CA PRO A 367 -8.98 -37.88 18.05
C PRO A 367 -8.10 -37.86 16.80
N ILE A 368 -7.74 -36.65 16.37
CA ILE A 368 -6.80 -36.39 15.27
C ILE A 368 -5.37 -36.47 15.83
N SER A 369 -4.56 -37.36 15.24
CA SER A 369 -3.14 -37.49 15.50
C SER A 369 -2.34 -36.52 14.62
N GLU A 370 -1.33 -35.90 15.23
CA GLU A 370 -0.36 -35.00 14.58
C GLU A 370 0.53 -35.75 13.58
N ARG A 371 0.73 -35.17 12.39
CA ARG A 371 1.84 -35.52 11.49
C ARG A 371 2.56 -34.25 11.02
N ARG A 372 3.82 -34.11 11.44
CA ARG A 372 4.80 -33.15 10.88
C ARG A 372 5.19 -33.56 9.45
N PRO A 373 5.36 -32.63 8.50
CA PRO A 373 6.00 -32.94 7.23
C PRO A 373 7.51 -32.70 7.27
N ARG A 374 8.25 -33.65 6.68
CA ARG A 374 9.71 -33.65 6.48
C ARG A 374 10.13 -32.66 5.39
N ARG A 375 11.21 -31.91 5.64
CA ARG A 375 11.95 -31.12 4.65
C ARG A 375 12.59 -32.03 3.59
N ARG A 376 12.48 -31.67 2.31
CA ARG A 376 13.38 -32.14 1.24
C ARG A 376 14.22 -30.97 0.75
N ARG A 377 15.54 -31.16 0.82
CA ARG A 377 16.54 -30.38 0.07
C ARG A 377 16.50 -30.81 -1.39
N LEU A 378 16.64 -29.86 -2.31
CA LEU A 378 17.19 -30.10 -3.64
C LEU A 378 18.26 -29.04 -3.89
N THR A 379 19.44 -29.53 -4.25
CA THR A 379 20.66 -28.83 -4.61
C THR A 379 20.78 -28.73 -6.13
N GLU A 380 21.50 -27.69 -6.55
CA GLU A 380 22.28 -27.53 -7.80
C GLU A 380 21.59 -27.15 -9.12
N GLY A 381 22.20 -26.15 -9.76
CA GLY A 381 21.90 -25.68 -11.12
C GLY A 381 22.26 -24.20 -11.34
N CYS A 382 23.52 -23.81 -11.13
CA CYS A 382 24.02 -22.47 -11.42
C CYS A 382 24.73 -22.49 -12.78
N SER A 383 24.18 -21.81 -13.79
CA SER A 383 24.95 -21.41 -14.97
C SER A 383 24.27 -20.24 -15.70
N GLY A 384 24.93 -19.08 -15.71
CA GLY A 384 25.05 -18.15 -16.85
C GLY A 384 23.83 -17.31 -17.27
N GLY A 385 24.02 -15.99 -17.19
CA GLY A 385 23.36 -15.02 -18.08
C GLY A 385 22.48 -13.99 -17.37
N ALA A 386 23.04 -12.82 -17.08
CA ALA A 386 22.27 -11.63 -16.69
C ALA A 386 21.42 -11.16 -17.87
N SER A 387 20.16 -11.60 -17.94
CA SER A 387 19.16 -11.03 -18.82
C SER A 387 18.31 -10.03 -18.04
N TRP A 388 18.51 -8.74 -18.33
CA TRP A 388 17.62 -7.68 -17.89
C TRP A 388 16.23 -7.92 -18.48
N LEU A 389 15.25 -8.18 -17.61
CA LEU A 389 13.84 -8.32 -17.98
C LEU A 389 13.30 -6.96 -18.43
N ARG A 390 13.34 -6.73 -19.74
CA ARG A 390 12.41 -5.83 -20.44
C ARG A 390 11.01 -6.43 -20.31
N CYS A 391 10.18 -5.87 -19.44
CA CYS A 391 8.74 -6.08 -19.51
C CYS A 391 8.13 -5.06 -20.49
N THR A 392 7.89 -5.53 -21.71
CA THR A 392 7.04 -4.88 -22.74
C THR A 392 6.49 -5.95 -23.66
N PRO A 393 5.29 -5.77 -24.23
CA PRO A 393 3.95 -5.60 -23.65
C PRO A 393 3.29 -6.93 -23.23
#